data_AF-A0A7K2WBA3-F1
#
_entry.id   AF-A0A7K2WBA3-F1
#
_cell.length_a   1.000
_cell.length_b   1.000
_cell.length_c   1.000
_cell.angle_alpha   90.00
_cell.angle_beta   90.00
_cell.angle_gamma   90.00
#
_symmetry.space_group_name_H-M   'P 1'
#
loop_
_entity.id
_entity.type
_entity.pdbx_description
1 polymer ?
#
loop_
_entity_poly.entity_id
_entity_poly.type
_entity_poly.pdbx_seq_one_letter_code
_entity_poly.pdbx_strand_id
1 'polypeptide(L)' 'MAGIEIDDTTKATLQALADEAGLPLETYLALVAEEKQRERALAAGAEAFRRVTGDPATVAAFDAEFGNPMAKHAPRAA' A
#
# COMPACT_ATOMS: atom_id res chain seq x y z
N MET A 1 -22.97 0.58 20.81
CA MET A 1 -22.35 -0.13 19.68
C MET A 1 -23.01 0.40 18.42
N ALA A 2 -22.23 0.91 17.46
CA ALA A 2 -22.76 1.33 16.17
C ALA A 2 -22.86 0.09 15.27
N GLY A 3 -24.06 -0.25 14.81
CA GLY A 3 -24.28 -1.32 13.85
C GLY A 3 -24.19 -0.80 12.42
N ILE A 4 -23.78 -1.65 11.48
CA ILE A 4 -23.83 -1.37 10.05
C ILE A 4 -25.01 -2.17 9.49
N GLU A 5 -25.96 -1.48 8.84
CA GLU A 5 -27.01 -2.16 8.08
C GLU A 5 -26.43 -2.65 6.75
N ILE A 6 -26.56 -3.94 6.50
CA ILE A 6 -26.21 -4.61 5.25
C ILE A 6 -27.37 -5.52 4.86
N ASP A 7 -27.60 -5.69 3.56
CA ASP A 7 -28.62 -6.62 3.10
C ASP A 7 -28.23 -8.08 3.39
N ASP A 8 -29.21 -8.96 3.42
CA ASP A 8 -29.01 -10.38 3.77
C ASP A 8 -28.09 -11.11 2.79
N THR A 9 -28.06 -10.71 1.51
CA THR A 9 -27.18 -11.31 0.50
C THR A 9 -25.73 -10.93 0.77
N THR A 10 -25.48 -9.66 1.05
CA THR A 10 -24.15 -9.17 1.43
C THR A 10 -23.69 -9.82 2.74
N LYS A 11 -24.57 -9.92 3.73
CA LYS A 11 -24.27 -10.60 5.00
C LYS A 11 -23.90 -12.07 4.79
N ALA A 12 -24.67 -12.80 3.99
CA ALA A 12 -24.40 -14.21 3.69
C ALA A 12 -23.05 -14.37 2.97
N THR A 13 -22.73 -13.47 2.05
CA THR A 13 -21.45 -13.47 1.32
C THR A 13 -20.28 -13.23 2.27
N LEU A 14 -20.36 -12.23 3.14
CA LEU A 14 -19.32 -11.93 4.12
C LEU A 14 -19.15 -13.07 5.13
N GLN A 15 -20.24 -13.70 5.54
CA GLN A 15 -20.19 -14.86 6.43
C GLN A 15 -19.48 -16.04 5.77
N ALA A 16 -19.81 -16.38 4.52
CA ALA A 16 -19.15 -17.45 3.79
C ALA A 16 -17.64 -17.22 3.63
N LEU A 17 -17.23 -15.97 3.38
CA LEU A 17 -15.81 -15.61 3.29
C LEU A 17 -15.10 -15.72 4.64
N ALA A 18 -15.75 -15.34 5.74
CA ALA A 18 -15.22 -15.53 7.09
C ALA A 18 -15.08 -17.02 7.43
N ASP A 19 -16.08 -17.83 7.07
CA ASP A 19 -16.07 -19.29 7.27
C ASP A 19 -14.94 -19.95 6.46
N GLU A 20 -14.72 -19.54 5.21
CA GLU A 20 -13.62 -20.04 4.38
C GLU A 20 -12.24 -19.67 4.96
N ALA A 21 -12.12 -18.48 5.56
CA ALA A 21 -10.94 -18.06 6.29
C ALA A 21 -10.79 -18.72 7.68
N GLY A 22 -11.79 -19.46 8.14
CA GLY A 22 -11.82 -20.06 9.48
C GLY A 22 -11.89 -19.03 10.61
N LEU A 23 -12.47 -17.85 10.35
CA LEU A 23 -12.51 -16.72 11.28
C LEU A 23 -13.95 -16.37 11.67
N PRO A 24 -14.17 -15.84 12.89
CA PRO A 24 -15.41 -15.16 13.22
C PRO A 24 -15.64 -13.96 12.28
N LEU A 25 -16.89 -13.69 11.91
CA LEU A 25 -17.25 -12.60 10.99
C LEU A 25 -16.68 -11.25 11.44
N GLU A 26 -16.75 -10.92 12.72
CA GLU A 26 -16.20 -9.65 13.23
C GLU A 26 -14.68 -9.55 13.05
N THR A 27 -13.95 -10.64 13.31
CA THR A 27 -12.49 -10.71 13.12
C THR A 27 -12.14 -10.61 11.64
N TYR A 28 -12.89 -11.29 10.78
CA TYR A 28 -12.73 -11.21 9.34
C TYR A 28 -12.95 -9.77 8.83
N LEU A 29 -14.03 -9.10 9.28
CA LEU A 29 -14.33 -7.72 8.89
C LEU A 29 -13.27 -6.72 9.39
N ALA A 30 -12.74 -6.92 10.60
CA ALA A 30 -11.63 -6.10 11.10
C ALA A 30 -10.38 -6.24 10.22
N LEU A 31 -10.01 -7.47 9.87
CA LEU A 31 -8.88 -7.74 8.98
C LEU A 31 -9.08 -7.10 7.60
N VAL A 32 -10.27 -7.26 7.00
CA VAL A 32 -10.59 -6.63 5.71
C VAL A 32 -10.51 -5.11 5.79
N ALA A 33 -10.96 -4.51 6.90
CA ALA A 33 -10.87 -3.07 7.10
C ALA A 33 -9.40 -2.59 7.16
N GLU A 34 -8.53 -3.31 7.88
CA GLU A 34 -7.10 -3.00 7.95
C GLU A 34 -6.43 -3.13 6.59
N GLU A 35 -6.71 -4.20 5.84
CA GLU A 35 -6.17 -4.38 4.48
C GLU A 35 -6.59 -3.24 3.55
N LYS A 36 -7.86 -2.86 3.58
CA LYS A 36 -8.37 -1.75 2.76
C LYS A 36 -7.77 -0.41 3.15
N GLN A 37 -7.50 -0.18 4.44
CA GLN A 37 -6.78 1.02 4.88
C GLN A 37 -5.34 1.03 4.35
N ARG A 38 -4.65 -0.11 4.41
CA ARG A 38 -3.29 -0.25 3.87
C ARG A 38 -3.26 -0.01 2.35
N GLU A 39 -4.20 -0.58 1.60
CA GLU A 39 -4.32 -0.34 0.16
C GLU A 39 -4.50 1.16 -0.16
N ARG A 40 -5.35 1.86 0.60
CA ARG A 40 -5.54 3.31 0.44
C ARG A 40 -4.26 4.09 0.76
N ALA A 41 -3.56 3.72 1.83
CA ALA A 41 -2.30 4.36 2.21
C ALA A 41 -1.23 4.16 1.13
N LEU A 42 -1.14 2.96 0.55
CA LEU A 42 -0.23 2.66 -0.55
C LEU A 42 -0.57 3.47 -1.81
N ALA A 43 -1.85 3.55 -2.17
CA ALA A 43 -2.29 4.33 -3.33
C ALA A 43 -1.96 5.83 -3.16
N ALA A 44 -2.23 6.39 -1.97
CA ALA A 44 -1.91 7.77 -1.64
C ALA A 44 -0.40 8.03 -1.66
N GLY A 45 0.40 7.13 -1.07
CA GLY A 45 1.86 7.20 -1.09
C GLY A 45 2.43 7.12 -2.51
N ALA A 46 1.90 6.24 -3.36
CA ALA A 46 2.32 6.10 -4.74
C ALA A 46 1.96 7.34 -5.59
N GLU A 47 0.80 7.96 -5.36
CA GLU A 47 0.47 9.25 -5.99
C GLU A 47 1.43 10.35 -5.54
N ALA A 48 1.67 10.47 -4.23
CA ALA A 48 2.60 11.46 -3.69
C ALA A 48 4.01 11.27 -4.28
N PHE A 49 4.50 10.03 -4.33
CA PHE A 49 5.79 9.70 -4.93
C PHE A 49 5.84 10.09 -6.41
N ARG A 50 4.82 9.76 -7.21
CA ARG A 50 4.74 10.15 -8.62
C ARG A 50 4.71 11.66 -8.80
N ARG A 51 4.05 12.40 -7.92
CA ARG A 51 4.03 13.87 -7.97
C ARG A 51 5.42 14.46 -7.72
N VAL A 52 6.14 13.95 -6.73
CA VAL A 52 7.49 14.43 -6.36
C VAL A 52 8.51 14.08 -7.43
N THR A 53 8.50 12.83 -7.91
CA THR A 53 9.46 12.36 -8.94
C THR A 53 9.09 12.78 -10.36
N GLY A 54 7.87 13.25 -10.59
CA GLY A 54 7.45 13.85 -11.85
C GLY A 54 7.86 15.32 -11.99
N ASP A 55 8.30 15.97 -10.90
CA ASP A 55 8.80 17.34 -10.94
C ASP A 55 10.29 17.37 -11.31
N PRO A 56 10.67 17.90 -12.49
CA PRO A 56 12.04 17.83 -12.97
C PRO A 56 13.02 18.64 -12.11
N ALA A 57 12.55 19.70 -11.42
CA ALA A 57 13.40 20.48 -10.52
C ALA A 57 13.73 19.68 -9.25
N THR A 58 12.76 18.95 -8.70
CA THR A 58 12.94 18.07 -7.55
C THR A 58 13.85 16.89 -7.89
N VAL A 59 13.67 16.28 -9.06
CA VAL A 59 14.58 15.23 -9.55
C VAL A 59 16.00 15.75 -9.75
N ALA A 60 16.17 16.93 -10.37
CA ALA A 60 17.48 17.52 -10.56
C ALA A 60 18.17 17.88 -9.23
N ALA A 61 17.43 18.37 -8.23
CA ALA A 61 17.95 18.63 -6.90
C ALA A 61 18.38 17.34 -6.18
N PHE A 62 17.57 16.28 -6.28
CA PHE A 62 17.91 14.96 -5.74
C PHE A 62 19.14 14.37 -6.41
N ASP A 63 19.22 14.42 -7.75
CA ASP A 63 20.40 13.96 -8.50
C ASP A 63 21.65 14.80 -8.20
N ALA A 64 21.53 16.10 -7.95
CA ALA A 64 22.65 16.92 -7.55
C ALA A 64 23.19 16.56 -6.15
N GLU A 65 22.31 16.15 -5.23
CA GLU A 65 22.67 15.79 -3.86
C GLU A 65 23.14 14.33 -3.73
N PHE A 66 22.52 13.40 -4.48
CA PHE A 66 22.71 11.95 -4.33
C PHE A 66 23.19 11.23 -5.61
N GLY A 67 23.08 11.86 -6.78
CA GLY A 67 23.52 11.32 -8.06
C GLY A 67 25.05 11.37 -8.18
N ASN A 68 25.73 10.40 -7.60
CA ASN A 68 27.20 10.35 -7.61
C ASN A 68 27.75 10.16 -9.04
N PRO A 69 28.58 11.07 -9.58
CA PRO A 69 29.21 10.90 -10.89
C PRO A 69 30.37 9.87 -10.90
N MET A 70 30.74 9.27 -9.77
CA MET A 70 31.93 8.40 -9.62
C MET A 70 31.66 6.91 -9.34
N ALA A 71 30.53 6.34 -9.75
CA ALA A 71 30.41 4.87 -9.81
C ALA A 71 31.22 4.28 -10.99
N LYS A 72 32.51 4.62 -11.10
CA LYS A 72 33.47 3.86 -11.90
C LYS A 72 33.77 2.59 -11.10
N HIS A 73 33.15 1.48 -11.48
CA HIS A 73 33.62 0.16 -11.08
C HIS A 73 35.09 0.03 -11.48
N ALA A 74 36.02 0.30 -10.55
CA ALA A 74 37.37 -0.18 -10.69
C ALA A 74 37.31 -1.72 -10.54
N PRO A 75 37.84 -2.50 -11.50
CA PRO A 75 37.93 -3.94 -11.30
C PRO A 75 38.85 -4.17 -10.10
N ARG A 76 38.32 -4.85 -9.09
CA ARG A 76 39.11 -5.30 -7.94
C ARG A 76 40.13 -6.30 -8.49
N ALA A 77 41.39 -5.89 -8.58
CA ALA A 77 42.48 -6.80 -8.89
C ALA A 77 42.61 -7.83 -7.74
N ALA A 78 42.76 -9.10 -8.15
CA ALA A 78 42.87 -10.27 -7.30
C ALA A 78 44.22 -10.34 -6.56
#